data_AF-A0A9X3X0J3-F1
#
_entry.id   AF-A0A9X3X0J3-F1
#
_cell.length_a   1.000
_cell.length_b   1.000
_cell.length_c   1.000
_cell.angle_alpha   90.00
_cell.angle_beta   90.00
_cell.angle_gamma   90.00
#
_symmetry.space_group_name_H-M   'P 1'
#
loop_
_entity.id
_entity.type
_entity.pdbx_description
1 polymer ?
#
loop_
_entity_poly.entity_id
_entity_poly.type
_entity_poly.pdbx_seq_one_letter_code
_entity_poly.pdbx_strand_id
1 'polypeptide(L)'
;MFEIVSARRRAIAAGALVAALAACGSEVDIETTGAGGGSSASSASSGDTSVSSSTGGSGGGGGSGGLPAPTCAQGEAAIVAAMGYATSLVAFDHEGTWTKNAYVIGTANALTTYVDVYDHLGVFWIEGSDETAQSRFASTSDGKSFDLHDVHGWFPQPWNPPVTVGRSLLLGRGVGGSILAYFDPDAFDWHPYPDPAPFDLTAAVIREGSGTVLGVGVGPQGELCDTEIFWADGGSWTDMHCRDDIEVFQAEVPVAPPRAVALPNGDVVVVYYESYARIAATRLHEGVWSAPESITLADQSLVLALTATPAGDVIVGMAATTGVVYALRYVPGVGWGEPLPIDPAANPHSAISAAPGICGDDALIAYGAGGIDGEIRVARVRGGAAEVATVASFTEEIPGQISITTRRPSPSP
;
A
#
# COMPACT_ATOMS: atom_id res chain seq x y z
N MET A 1 40.39 -9.95 -28.16
CA MET A 1 39.19 -9.63 -28.96
C MET A 1 37.93 -9.95 -28.14
N PHE A 2 37.78 -9.34 -26.96
CA PHE A 2 36.70 -9.63 -26.00
C PHE A 2 36.21 -8.40 -25.20
N GLU A 3 36.46 -7.18 -25.67
CA GLU A 3 36.03 -5.95 -24.96
C GLU A 3 34.97 -5.11 -25.70
N ILE A 4 34.52 -5.53 -26.89
CA ILE A 4 33.59 -4.70 -27.71
C ILE A 4 32.11 -5.06 -27.49
N VAL A 5 31.79 -6.17 -26.80
CA VAL A 5 30.40 -6.59 -26.56
C VAL A 5 29.79 -5.94 -25.29
N SER A 6 30.61 -5.47 -24.35
CA SER A 6 30.17 -4.83 -23.11
C SER A 6 29.62 -3.41 -23.32
N ALA A 7 30.22 -2.63 -24.23
CA ALA A 7 29.82 -1.24 -24.47
C ALA A 7 28.47 -1.11 -25.21
N ARG A 8 28.10 -2.10 -26.06
CA ARG A 8 26.83 -2.06 -26.81
C ARG A 8 25.59 -2.38 -25.96
N ARG A 9 25.72 -3.16 -24.87
CA ARG A 9 24.58 -3.43 -23.96
C ARG A 9 24.27 -2.25 -23.04
N ARG A 10 25.28 -1.48 -22.63
CA ARG A 10 25.08 -0.24 -21.84
C ARG A 10 24.43 0.90 -22.65
N ALA A 11 24.68 0.96 -23.96
CA ALA A 11 24.07 1.96 -24.82
C ALA A 11 22.58 1.73 -25.13
N ILE A 12 22.08 0.49 -25.02
CA ILE A 12 20.68 0.16 -25.32
C ILE A 12 19.77 0.45 -24.11
N ALA A 13 20.24 0.19 -22.89
CA ALA A 13 19.51 0.55 -21.66
C ALA A 13 19.43 2.07 -21.44
N ALA A 14 20.52 2.81 -21.73
CA ALA A 14 20.50 4.27 -21.68
C ALA A 14 19.70 4.90 -22.84
N GLY A 15 19.62 4.24 -24.00
CA GLY A 15 18.93 4.75 -25.19
C GLY A 15 17.40 4.73 -25.09
N ALA A 16 16.82 3.81 -24.31
CA ALA A 16 15.37 3.76 -24.09
C ALA A 16 14.88 4.86 -23.11
N LEU A 17 15.73 5.28 -22.17
CA LEU A 17 15.40 6.30 -21.16
C LEU A 17 15.53 7.74 -21.68
N VAL A 18 16.47 8.02 -22.59
CA VAL A 18 16.63 9.38 -23.17
C VAL A 18 15.50 9.73 -24.15
N ALA A 19 14.85 8.75 -24.77
CA ALA A 19 13.70 9.00 -25.65
C ALA A 19 12.44 9.45 -24.88
N ALA A 20 12.30 9.09 -23.60
CA ALA A 20 11.19 9.52 -22.74
C ALA A 20 11.41 10.93 -22.15
N LEU A 21 12.66 11.34 -21.93
CA LEU A 21 13.00 12.64 -21.32
C LEU A 21 13.07 13.82 -22.30
N ALA A 22 13.11 13.57 -23.62
CA ALA A 22 13.14 14.62 -24.64
C ALA A 22 11.74 15.06 -25.16
N ALA A 23 10.66 14.43 -24.68
CA ALA A 23 9.28 14.71 -25.13
C ALA A 23 8.49 15.69 -24.24
N CYS A 24 9.06 16.17 -23.12
CA CYS A 24 8.38 17.08 -22.18
C CYS A 24 8.89 18.53 -22.24
N GLY A 25 9.39 18.96 -23.40
CA GLY A 25 9.77 20.35 -23.66
C GLY A 25 8.71 21.08 -24.48
N SER A 26 7.65 21.56 -23.84
CA SER A 26 6.84 22.64 -24.40
C SER A 26 6.35 23.57 -23.30
N GLU A 27 6.65 24.84 -23.50
CA GLU A 27 6.26 26.01 -22.73
C GLU A 27 4.76 25.98 -22.39
N VAL A 28 4.44 26.08 -21.10
CA VAL A 28 3.08 26.42 -20.66
C VAL A 28 3.08 27.93 -20.38
N ASP A 29 2.45 28.67 -21.28
CA ASP A 29 2.08 30.07 -21.08
C ASP A 29 1.15 30.16 -19.86
N ILE A 30 1.59 30.89 -18.84
CA ILE A 30 0.77 31.27 -17.69
C ILE A 30 0.02 32.55 -18.06
N GLU A 31 -1.25 32.41 -18.48
CA GLU A 31 -2.17 33.55 -18.50
C GLU A 31 -2.70 33.82 -17.08
N THR A 32 -2.31 34.98 -16.55
CA THR A 32 -2.82 35.54 -15.29
C THR A 32 -4.17 36.22 -15.49
N THR A 33 -5.23 35.71 -14.86
CA THR A 33 -6.40 36.50 -14.38
C THR A 33 -7.03 35.70 -13.23
N GLY A 34 -7.50 36.22 -12.09
CA GLY A 34 -7.98 37.55 -11.73
C GLY A 34 -9.29 37.36 -10.95
N ALA A 35 -9.33 37.80 -9.70
CA ALA A 35 -10.40 37.57 -8.71
C ALA A 35 -11.76 38.26 -9.02
N GLY A 36 -12.83 37.74 -8.38
CA GLY A 36 -14.17 38.36 -8.23
C GLY A 36 -15.28 37.42 -8.71
N GLY A 37 -16.38 37.13 -8.00
CA GLY A 37 -17.10 37.83 -6.95
C GLY A 37 -18.53 38.16 -7.42
N GLY A 38 -19.54 37.48 -6.88
CA GLY A 38 -20.90 38.04 -6.72
C GLY A 38 -22.03 37.60 -7.67
N SER A 39 -23.04 36.99 -7.04
CA SER A 39 -24.48 37.31 -7.18
C SER A 39 -25.37 36.59 -8.19
N SER A 40 -26.55 36.26 -7.66
CA SER A 40 -27.69 35.49 -8.14
C SER A 40 -28.49 36.11 -9.30
N ALA A 41 -29.19 35.27 -10.09
CA ALA A 41 -30.66 35.14 -10.12
C ALA A 41 -31.25 34.72 -11.50
N SER A 42 -31.86 33.51 -11.49
CA SER A 42 -33.20 33.12 -12.03
C SER A 42 -33.61 33.15 -13.52
N SER A 43 -34.43 32.13 -13.84
CA SER A 43 -35.41 31.87 -14.93
C SER A 43 -34.85 31.24 -16.21
N ALA A 44 -35.46 30.23 -16.84
CA ALA A 44 -36.87 29.80 -16.88
C ALA A 44 -37.06 28.29 -17.25
N SER A 45 -38.20 27.73 -16.80
CA SER A 45 -39.16 26.77 -17.44
C SER A 45 -38.66 25.71 -18.45
N SER A 46 -39.15 24.48 -18.55
CA SER A 46 -40.38 23.79 -18.10
C SER A 46 -40.28 22.34 -18.60
N GLY A 47 -40.83 21.38 -17.86
CA GLY A 47 -40.91 19.98 -18.31
C GLY A 47 -41.59 19.09 -17.29
N ASP A 48 -42.91 19.24 -17.16
CA ASP A 48 -43.78 18.36 -16.37
C ASP A 48 -43.84 16.97 -16.99
N THR A 49 -43.70 15.93 -16.15
CA THR A 49 -44.57 14.74 -16.22
C THR A 49 -44.81 14.20 -14.82
N SER A 50 -46.06 14.34 -14.39
CA SER A 50 -46.64 13.79 -13.17
C SER A 50 -46.96 12.30 -13.29
N VAL A 51 -46.69 11.50 -12.26
CA VAL A 51 -47.52 10.35 -11.89
C VAL A 51 -47.67 10.29 -10.37
N SER A 52 -48.89 9.99 -9.95
CA SER A 52 -49.52 10.32 -8.69
C SER A 52 -49.10 9.47 -7.48
N SER A 53 -49.15 10.13 -6.33
CA SER A 53 -49.10 9.60 -4.96
C SER A 53 -50.36 8.84 -4.54
N SER A 54 -50.20 7.85 -3.65
CA SER A 54 -51.13 7.67 -2.53
C SER A 54 -50.37 7.31 -1.25
N THR A 55 -50.89 7.88 -0.18
CA THR A 55 -50.32 8.15 1.15
C THR A 55 -50.41 6.97 2.13
N GLY A 56 -49.45 6.90 3.06
CA GLY A 56 -49.72 6.34 4.38
C GLY A 56 -48.49 6.00 5.22
N GLY A 57 -48.29 6.73 6.33
CA GLY A 57 -47.85 6.11 7.57
C GLY A 57 -46.42 6.41 8.03
N SER A 58 -46.33 7.40 8.92
CA SER A 58 -45.20 7.77 9.77
C SER A 58 -44.40 6.61 10.37
N GLY A 59 -43.08 6.65 10.21
CA GLY A 59 -42.11 5.85 10.93
C GLY A 59 -40.72 6.45 10.76
N GLY A 60 -40.24 7.15 11.79
CA GLY A 60 -38.91 7.75 11.81
C GLY A 60 -37.84 6.65 11.74
N GLY A 61 -37.05 6.69 10.68
CA GLY A 61 -35.77 5.99 10.57
C GLY A 61 -34.78 6.98 10.03
N GLY A 62 -33.79 7.35 10.84
CA GLY A 62 -32.61 8.07 10.36
C GLY A 62 -31.88 7.16 9.39
N GLY A 63 -32.20 7.31 8.10
CA GLY A 63 -31.44 6.68 7.04
C GLY A 63 -30.06 7.33 7.04
N SER A 64 -29.05 6.57 7.46
CA SER A 64 -27.68 6.84 7.05
C SER A 64 -27.70 6.90 5.54
N GLY A 65 -27.55 8.10 4.97
CA GLY A 65 -27.34 8.24 3.54
C GLY A 65 -26.11 7.43 3.21
N GLY A 66 -26.33 6.23 2.64
CA GLY A 66 -25.23 5.39 2.19
C GLY A 66 -24.33 6.20 1.28
N LEU A 67 -23.01 6.01 1.40
CA LEU A 67 -22.09 6.64 0.48
C LEU A 67 -22.52 6.29 -0.95
N PRO A 68 -22.45 7.25 -1.90
CA PRO A 68 -22.80 6.96 -3.28
C PRO A 68 -21.98 5.79 -3.79
N ALA A 69 -22.55 5.01 -4.73
CA ALA A 69 -21.82 3.91 -5.34
C ALA A 69 -20.49 4.43 -5.94
N PRO A 70 -19.41 3.64 -5.85
CA PRO A 70 -18.14 4.03 -6.44
C PRO A 70 -18.26 4.28 -7.95
N THR A 71 -17.46 5.20 -8.45
CA THR A 71 -17.31 5.41 -9.89
C THR A 71 -15.87 5.11 -10.23
N CYS A 72 -15.64 3.96 -10.87
CA CYS A 72 -14.29 3.50 -11.21
C CYS A 72 -13.88 3.97 -12.60
N ALA A 73 -12.63 4.41 -12.72
CA ALA A 73 -12.02 4.57 -14.02
C ALA A 73 -11.67 3.18 -14.61
N GLN A 74 -11.72 3.07 -15.93
CA GLN A 74 -11.39 1.82 -16.60
C GLN A 74 -9.97 1.37 -16.22
N GLY A 75 -9.82 0.11 -15.84
CA GLY A 75 -8.54 -0.48 -15.43
C GLY A 75 -8.22 -0.38 -13.93
N GLU A 76 -8.98 0.40 -13.15
CA GLU A 76 -8.89 0.37 -11.70
C GLU A 76 -9.25 -1.01 -11.14
N ALA A 77 -8.39 -1.52 -10.27
CA ALA A 77 -8.56 -2.82 -9.65
C ALA A 77 -7.83 -2.89 -8.31
N ALA A 78 -8.22 -3.84 -7.48
CA ALA A 78 -7.51 -4.18 -6.24
C ALA A 78 -7.37 -5.69 -6.11
N ILE A 79 -6.33 -6.12 -5.41
CA ILE A 79 -6.14 -7.51 -5.02
C ILE A 79 -5.88 -7.57 -3.52
N VAL A 80 -6.52 -8.53 -2.84
CA VAL A 80 -6.29 -8.84 -1.43
C VAL A 80 -5.85 -10.28 -1.35
N ALA A 81 -4.77 -10.55 -0.64
CA ALA A 81 -4.35 -11.89 -0.29
C ALA A 81 -4.30 -12.02 1.23
N ALA A 82 -4.82 -13.13 1.74
CA ALA A 82 -4.82 -13.44 3.16
C ALA A 82 -4.33 -14.86 3.40
N MET A 83 -3.43 -15.01 4.37
CA MET A 83 -2.80 -16.27 4.73
C MET A 83 -3.56 -16.96 5.84
N GLY A 84 -4.14 -18.13 5.57
CA GLY A 84 -4.62 -19.06 6.59
C GLY A 84 -3.54 -20.07 6.97
N TYR A 85 -3.86 -20.97 7.89
CA TYR A 85 -2.92 -22.02 8.33
C TYR A 85 -2.78 -23.12 7.27
N ALA A 86 -3.91 -23.57 6.69
CA ALA A 86 -3.91 -24.62 5.69
C ALA A 86 -3.94 -24.09 4.25
N THR A 87 -4.70 -23.02 4.02
CA THR A 87 -4.91 -22.42 2.70
C THR A 87 -4.79 -20.90 2.80
N SER A 88 -4.36 -20.27 1.72
CA SER A 88 -4.43 -18.81 1.60
C SER A 88 -5.44 -18.43 0.51
N LEU A 89 -6.17 -17.34 0.75
CA LEU A 89 -7.26 -16.90 -0.11
C LEU A 89 -6.91 -15.58 -0.77
N VAL A 90 -7.29 -15.45 -2.04
CA VAL A 90 -7.15 -14.22 -2.82
C VAL A 90 -8.53 -13.73 -3.22
N ALA A 91 -8.80 -12.45 -3.01
CA ALA A 91 -9.97 -11.75 -3.54
C ALA A 91 -9.52 -10.65 -4.50
N PHE A 92 -10.35 -10.36 -5.50
CA PHE A 92 -10.02 -9.40 -6.56
C PHE A 92 -11.18 -8.42 -6.76
N ASP A 93 -10.90 -7.12 -6.75
CA ASP A 93 -11.84 -6.08 -7.16
C ASP A 93 -11.56 -5.67 -8.59
N HIS A 94 -12.58 -5.72 -9.43
CA HIS A 94 -12.55 -5.14 -10.76
C HIS A 94 -13.67 -4.12 -10.89
N GLU A 95 -13.31 -2.87 -11.15
CA GLU A 95 -14.28 -1.78 -11.35
C GLU A 95 -15.31 -1.69 -10.20
N GLY A 96 -14.86 -1.88 -8.95
CA GLY A 96 -15.66 -1.72 -7.74
C GLY A 96 -16.50 -2.94 -7.37
N THR A 97 -16.30 -4.08 -8.04
CA THR A 97 -16.94 -5.35 -7.70
C THR A 97 -15.91 -6.40 -7.28
N TRP A 98 -16.07 -6.91 -6.05
CA TRP A 98 -15.24 -7.99 -5.50
C TRP A 98 -15.66 -9.39 -6.01
N THR A 99 -14.73 -10.08 -6.63
CA THR A 99 -14.74 -11.53 -6.83
C THR A 99 -14.12 -12.20 -5.62
N LYS A 100 -14.95 -12.87 -4.81
CA LYS A 100 -14.50 -13.60 -3.62
C LYS A 100 -13.76 -14.88 -4.00
N ASN A 101 -12.70 -15.20 -3.27
CA ASN A 101 -11.91 -16.43 -3.48
C ASN A 101 -11.51 -16.62 -4.95
N ALA A 102 -11.10 -15.53 -5.61
CA ALA A 102 -10.67 -15.50 -7.01
C ALA A 102 -9.52 -16.48 -7.28
N TYR A 103 -8.68 -16.72 -6.27
CA TYR A 103 -7.62 -17.72 -6.31
C TYR A 103 -7.42 -18.34 -4.93
N VAL A 104 -6.96 -19.60 -4.90
CA VAL A 104 -6.62 -20.34 -3.69
C VAL A 104 -5.17 -20.77 -3.79
N ILE A 105 -4.37 -20.29 -2.84
CA ILE A 105 -3.00 -20.74 -2.64
C ILE A 105 -3.05 -21.89 -1.62
N GLY A 106 -2.14 -22.86 -1.77
CA GLY A 106 -1.93 -23.88 -0.75
C GLY A 106 -1.35 -23.28 0.54
N THR A 107 -0.50 -24.06 1.19
CA THR A 107 0.18 -23.61 2.42
C THR A 107 1.21 -22.54 2.08
N ALA A 108 1.12 -21.40 2.75
CA ALA A 108 2.09 -20.32 2.68
C ALA A 108 2.55 -19.97 4.10
N ASN A 109 3.83 -19.63 4.26
CA ASN A 109 4.39 -19.13 5.52
C ASN A 109 4.39 -17.60 5.57
N ALA A 110 4.43 -16.98 4.39
CA ALA A 110 4.42 -15.55 4.18
C ALA A 110 3.89 -15.24 2.78
N LEU A 111 3.18 -14.12 2.62
CA LEU A 111 2.72 -13.65 1.32
C LEU A 111 2.75 -12.13 1.18
N THR A 112 2.62 -11.61 -0.03
CA THR A 112 2.33 -10.21 -0.29
C THR A 112 1.69 -10.02 -1.65
N THR A 113 0.92 -8.95 -1.82
CA THR A 113 0.33 -8.58 -3.13
C THR A 113 1.20 -7.54 -3.83
N TYR A 114 1.25 -7.54 -5.16
CA TYR A 114 2.09 -6.62 -5.94
C TYR A 114 1.43 -6.18 -7.26
N VAL A 115 2.05 -5.20 -7.92
CA VAL A 115 1.81 -4.85 -9.33
C VAL A 115 3.07 -5.12 -10.14
N ASP A 116 2.99 -5.89 -11.22
CA ASP A 116 4.15 -6.14 -12.11
C ASP A 116 4.36 -5.02 -13.15
N VAL A 117 5.39 -5.18 -13.97
CA VAL A 117 5.78 -4.20 -15.00
C VAL A 117 4.76 -4.12 -16.14
N TYR A 118 3.87 -5.11 -16.25
CA TYR A 118 2.81 -5.19 -17.25
C TYR A 118 1.45 -4.69 -16.71
N ASP A 119 1.44 -4.04 -15.54
CA ASP A 119 0.22 -3.60 -14.87
C ASP A 119 -0.71 -4.78 -14.48
N HIS A 120 -0.17 -5.98 -14.28
CA HIS A 120 -0.94 -7.06 -13.66
C HIS A 120 -0.88 -6.95 -12.14
N LEU A 121 -1.99 -7.33 -11.49
CA LEU A 121 -2.03 -7.51 -10.06
C LEU A 121 -1.66 -8.95 -9.74
N GLY A 122 -0.90 -9.15 -8.66
CA GLY A 122 -0.44 -10.48 -8.32
C GLY A 122 -0.25 -10.68 -6.83
N VAL A 123 0.06 -11.93 -6.49
CA VAL A 123 0.41 -12.39 -5.15
C VAL A 123 1.71 -13.17 -5.23
N PHE A 124 2.66 -12.85 -4.35
CA PHE A 124 3.90 -13.56 -4.12
C PHE A 124 3.79 -14.27 -2.79
N TRP A 125 4.24 -15.51 -2.68
CA TRP A 125 4.28 -16.23 -1.41
C TRP A 125 5.49 -17.13 -1.28
N ILE A 126 5.79 -17.46 -0.03
CA ILE A 126 6.85 -18.37 0.35
C ILE A 126 6.20 -19.60 0.97
N GLU A 127 6.43 -20.76 0.36
CA GLU A 127 6.11 -22.06 0.92
C GLU A 127 7.30 -22.52 1.75
N GLY A 128 7.10 -22.81 3.03
CA GLY A 128 8.15 -23.29 3.92
C GLY A 128 7.94 -24.72 4.38
N SER A 129 9.01 -25.51 4.29
CA SER A 129 9.27 -26.61 5.23
C SER A 129 10.58 -26.29 5.98
N ASP A 130 10.84 -26.97 7.09
CA ASP A 130 11.99 -26.73 7.97
C ASP A 130 13.36 -26.80 7.25
N GLU A 131 13.43 -27.29 6.01
CA GLU A 131 14.67 -27.52 5.25
C GLU A 131 14.74 -26.83 3.87
N THR A 132 13.62 -26.42 3.27
CA THR A 132 13.62 -25.68 1.98
C THR A 132 12.46 -24.68 1.90
N ALA A 133 12.77 -23.41 1.62
CA ALA A 133 11.80 -22.39 1.25
C ALA A 133 11.68 -22.32 -0.28
N GLN A 134 10.46 -22.46 -0.80
CA GLN A 134 10.15 -22.23 -2.20
C GLN A 134 9.36 -20.93 -2.32
N SER A 135 9.78 -20.06 -3.23
CA SER A 135 9.04 -18.84 -3.54
C SER A 135 8.24 -19.04 -4.82
N ARG A 136 7.02 -18.51 -4.85
CA ARG A 136 6.11 -18.60 -5.99
C ARG A 136 5.38 -17.28 -6.15
N PHE A 137 4.86 -17.05 -7.35
CA PHE A 137 3.94 -15.97 -7.57
C PHE A 137 2.86 -16.36 -8.57
N ALA A 138 1.73 -15.65 -8.46
CA ALA A 138 0.66 -15.71 -9.44
C ALA A 138 0.24 -14.29 -9.81
N SER A 139 -0.02 -14.04 -11.08
CA SER A 139 -0.43 -12.74 -11.61
C SER A 139 -1.72 -12.85 -12.43
N THR A 140 -2.49 -11.77 -12.46
CA THR A 140 -3.73 -11.67 -13.23
C THR A 140 -3.93 -10.26 -13.77
N SER A 141 -4.45 -10.16 -14.99
CA SER A 141 -4.86 -8.89 -15.59
C SER A 141 -6.31 -8.52 -15.25
N ASP A 142 -7.16 -9.54 -15.03
CA ASP A 142 -8.62 -9.43 -14.98
C ASP A 142 -9.29 -10.08 -13.75
N GLY A 143 -8.54 -10.76 -12.91
CA GLY A 143 -9.03 -11.46 -11.72
C GLY A 143 -9.74 -12.78 -11.98
N LYS A 144 -9.80 -13.26 -13.23
CA LYS A 144 -10.49 -14.51 -13.62
C LYS A 144 -9.53 -15.66 -13.85
N SER A 145 -8.36 -15.38 -14.41
CA SER A 145 -7.29 -16.35 -14.59
C SER A 145 -6.01 -15.87 -13.94
N PHE A 146 -5.34 -16.77 -13.24
CA PHE A 146 -4.06 -16.52 -12.59
C PHE A 146 -3.00 -17.38 -13.25
N ASP A 147 -1.95 -16.74 -13.76
CA ASP A 147 -0.77 -17.41 -14.30
C ASP A 147 0.19 -17.70 -13.14
N LEU A 148 0.48 -18.97 -12.87
CA LEU A 148 1.28 -19.45 -11.75
C LEU A 148 2.74 -19.70 -12.18
N HIS A 149 3.68 -19.21 -11.38
CA HIS A 149 5.11 -19.32 -11.64
C HIS A 149 5.89 -19.69 -10.37
N ASP A 150 6.92 -20.53 -10.56
CA ASP A 150 7.96 -20.77 -9.55
C ASP A 150 9.03 -19.69 -9.66
N VAL A 151 9.56 -19.25 -8.52
CA VAL A 151 10.67 -18.28 -8.46
C VAL A 151 11.99 -19.03 -8.42
N HIS A 152 12.94 -18.67 -9.27
CA HIS A 152 14.25 -19.30 -9.33
C HIS A 152 15.38 -18.43 -8.78
N GLY A 153 15.20 -17.11 -8.73
CA GLY A 153 16.26 -16.16 -8.36
C GLY A 153 16.24 -15.68 -6.91
N TRP A 154 15.08 -15.62 -6.27
CA TRP A 154 14.91 -14.89 -5.01
C TRP A 154 14.14 -15.71 -3.95
N PHE A 155 14.79 -15.96 -2.82
CA PHE A 155 14.26 -16.79 -1.73
C PHE A 155 14.41 -16.08 -0.38
N PRO A 156 13.55 -15.10 -0.08
CA PRO A 156 13.54 -14.45 1.23
C PRO A 156 13.19 -15.43 2.36
N GLN A 157 13.55 -15.07 3.58
CA GLN A 157 13.26 -15.87 4.77
C GLN A 157 11.74 -16.02 5.00
N PRO A 158 11.23 -17.23 5.27
CA PRO A 158 9.80 -17.51 5.30
C PRO A 158 9.05 -16.92 6.51
N TRP A 159 9.75 -16.49 7.56
CA TRP A 159 9.13 -15.96 8.78
C TRP A 159 8.88 -14.44 8.77
N ASN A 160 9.39 -13.73 7.75
CA ASN A 160 9.10 -12.31 7.58
C ASN A 160 8.43 -12.11 6.23
N PRO A 161 7.24 -11.49 6.19
CA PRO A 161 6.55 -11.29 4.94
C PRO A 161 7.31 -10.31 4.04
N PRO A 162 7.43 -10.62 2.74
CA PRO A 162 7.87 -9.63 1.76
C PRO A 162 6.95 -8.40 1.80
N VAL A 163 7.53 -7.23 1.57
CA VAL A 163 6.81 -5.96 1.52
C VAL A 163 6.89 -5.42 0.10
N THR A 164 5.77 -4.93 -0.42
CA THR A 164 5.71 -4.34 -1.75
C THR A 164 6.27 -2.93 -1.75
N VAL A 165 7.15 -2.65 -2.71
CA VAL A 165 7.84 -1.37 -2.85
C VAL A 165 7.41 -0.73 -4.16
N GLY A 166 6.29 0.00 -4.14
CA GLY A 166 5.72 0.59 -5.37
C GLY A 166 5.38 -0.48 -6.42
N ARG A 167 5.79 -0.27 -7.68
CA ARG A 167 5.56 -1.21 -8.79
C ARG A 167 6.77 -2.11 -8.99
N SER A 168 6.54 -3.42 -9.08
CA SER A 168 7.51 -4.41 -9.56
C SER A 168 8.77 -4.58 -8.73
N LEU A 169 8.76 -4.07 -7.49
CA LEU A 169 9.81 -4.28 -6.52
C LEU A 169 9.21 -4.88 -5.24
N LEU A 170 9.94 -5.84 -4.67
CA LEU A 170 9.62 -6.45 -3.39
C LEU A 170 10.83 -6.37 -2.47
N LEU A 171 10.57 -6.11 -1.19
CA LEU A 171 11.57 -6.12 -0.12
C LEU A 171 11.34 -7.37 0.73
N GLY A 172 12.35 -8.22 0.82
CA GLY A 172 12.33 -9.39 1.69
C GLY A 172 13.50 -9.35 2.66
N ARG A 173 13.63 -10.38 3.50
CA ARG A 173 14.77 -10.52 4.42
C ARG A 173 15.65 -11.68 4.01
N GLY A 174 16.97 -11.45 4.03
CA GLY A 174 18.00 -12.46 3.81
C GLY A 174 18.87 -12.69 5.04
N VAL A 175 19.90 -13.52 4.88
CA VAL A 175 20.85 -13.89 5.95
C VAL A 175 21.75 -12.73 6.40
N GLY A 176 21.76 -11.60 5.68
CA GLY A 176 22.62 -10.44 5.94
C GLY A 176 21.91 -9.08 5.95
N GLY A 177 20.59 -9.06 6.13
CA GLY A 177 19.77 -7.83 6.09
C GLY A 177 18.62 -7.94 5.10
N SER A 178 18.00 -6.80 4.77
CA SER A 178 16.91 -6.77 3.79
C SER A 178 17.44 -6.86 2.35
N ILE A 179 16.74 -7.63 1.51
CA ILE A 179 17.08 -7.84 0.10
C ILE A 179 15.94 -7.28 -0.73
N LEU A 180 16.27 -6.29 -1.58
CA LEU A 180 15.37 -5.82 -2.61
C LEU A 180 15.40 -6.80 -3.79
N ALA A 181 14.26 -7.05 -4.41
CA ALA A 181 14.15 -7.81 -5.65
C ALA A 181 13.31 -7.03 -6.66
N TYR A 182 13.66 -7.18 -7.93
CA TYR A 182 12.89 -6.64 -9.06
C TYR A 182 12.28 -7.76 -9.89
N PHE A 183 11.17 -7.46 -10.55
CA PHE A 183 10.58 -8.35 -11.53
C PHE A 183 11.29 -8.20 -12.88
N ASP A 184 11.90 -9.29 -13.37
CA ASP A 184 12.53 -9.34 -14.70
C ASP A 184 11.47 -9.73 -15.75
N PRO A 185 11.07 -8.81 -16.66
CA PRO A 185 10.07 -9.10 -17.68
C PRO A 185 10.50 -10.15 -18.72
N ASP A 186 11.81 -10.28 -18.98
CA ASP A 186 12.34 -11.18 -20.00
C ASP A 186 12.40 -12.61 -19.48
N ALA A 187 12.79 -12.78 -18.21
CA ALA A 187 12.80 -14.07 -17.52
C ALA A 187 11.41 -14.45 -16.98
N PHE A 188 10.54 -13.46 -16.77
CA PHE A 188 9.28 -13.58 -16.04
C PHE A 188 9.52 -14.19 -14.65
N ASP A 189 10.45 -13.60 -13.89
CA ASP A 189 10.89 -14.07 -12.57
C ASP A 189 11.32 -12.90 -11.65
N TRP A 190 11.43 -13.15 -10.35
CA TRP A 190 11.94 -12.20 -9.36
C TRP A 190 13.43 -12.39 -9.13
N HIS A 191 14.20 -11.33 -9.33
CA HIS A 191 15.66 -11.32 -9.18
C HIS A 191 16.10 -10.40 -8.04
N PRO A 192 16.98 -10.88 -7.13
CA PRO A 192 17.50 -10.05 -6.06
C PRO A 192 18.52 -9.04 -6.59
N TYR A 193 18.55 -7.87 -5.96
CA TYR A 193 19.72 -7.00 -6.05
C TYR A 193 20.93 -7.68 -5.36
N PRO A 194 22.15 -7.45 -5.87
CA PRO A 194 23.32 -8.18 -5.41
C PRO A 194 23.69 -7.87 -3.95
N ASP A 195 23.50 -6.63 -3.52
CA ASP A 195 23.91 -6.18 -2.20
C ASP A 195 22.69 -6.05 -1.27
N PRO A 196 22.67 -6.75 -0.12
CA PRO A 196 21.65 -6.51 0.90
C PRO A 196 21.81 -5.11 1.50
N ALA A 197 20.72 -4.59 2.05
CA ALA A 197 20.74 -3.34 2.81
C ALA A 197 21.69 -3.45 4.01
N PRO A 198 22.32 -2.34 4.44
CA PRO A 198 23.29 -2.35 5.54
C PRO A 198 22.68 -2.67 6.91
N PHE A 199 21.35 -2.76 7.00
CA PHE A 199 20.59 -3.13 8.19
C PHE A 199 19.22 -3.70 7.80
N ASP A 200 18.44 -4.14 8.79
CA ASP A 200 17.08 -4.64 8.58
C ASP A 200 16.11 -3.47 8.31
N LEU A 201 15.68 -3.37 7.05
CA LEU A 201 14.66 -2.43 6.60
C LEU A 201 13.25 -2.96 6.92
N THR A 202 12.40 -2.10 7.46
CA THR A 202 11.02 -2.40 7.86
C THR A 202 9.99 -1.91 6.85
N ALA A 203 10.39 -0.95 6.01
CA ALA A 203 9.64 -0.48 4.85
C ALA A 203 10.61 0.08 3.80
N ALA A 204 10.14 0.16 2.56
CA ALA A 204 10.85 0.86 1.50
C ALA A 204 9.85 1.49 0.52
N VAL A 205 10.22 2.61 -0.07
CA VAL A 205 9.37 3.37 -1.00
C VAL A 205 10.16 3.83 -2.22
N ILE A 206 9.50 3.87 -3.38
CA ILE A 206 10.08 4.46 -4.59
C ILE A 206 9.98 5.97 -4.50
N ARG A 207 11.08 6.67 -4.76
CA ARG A 207 11.14 8.12 -4.93
C ARG A 207 11.26 8.42 -6.44
N GLU A 208 10.13 8.56 -7.11
CA GLU A 208 10.07 8.68 -8.58
C GLU A 208 10.91 9.84 -9.11
N GLY A 209 10.94 10.98 -8.42
CA GLY A 209 11.72 12.15 -8.82
C GLY A 209 13.24 11.96 -8.82
N SER A 210 13.77 11.02 -8.03
CA SER A 210 15.20 10.72 -7.93
C SER A 210 15.60 9.39 -8.56
N GLY A 211 14.64 8.54 -8.93
CA GLY A 211 14.93 7.18 -9.41
C GLY A 211 15.56 6.29 -8.33
N THR A 212 15.31 6.59 -7.04
CA THR A 212 15.84 5.84 -5.91
C THR A 212 14.75 5.08 -5.17
N VAL A 213 15.14 4.03 -4.47
CA VAL A 213 14.33 3.43 -3.40
C VAL A 213 14.91 3.89 -2.07
N LEU A 214 14.07 4.51 -1.23
CA LEU A 214 14.41 4.83 0.14
C LEU A 214 13.95 3.68 1.03
N GLY A 215 14.90 3.00 1.66
CA GLY A 215 14.66 2.05 2.74
C GLY A 215 14.64 2.76 4.08
N VAL A 216 13.72 2.36 4.97
CA VAL A 216 13.69 2.81 6.36
C VAL A 216 13.63 1.62 7.30
N GLY A 217 14.16 1.78 8.50
CA GLY A 217 14.09 0.77 9.55
C GLY A 217 14.59 1.30 10.88
N VAL A 218 14.98 0.38 11.75
CA VAL A 218 15.45 0.73 13.10
C VAL A 218 16.93 0.39 13.23
N GLY A 219 17.71 1.37 13.68
CA GLY A 219 19.13 1.25 13.90
C GLY A 219 19.48 0.41 15.13
N PRO A 220 20.77 0.09 15.31
CA PRO A 220 21.25 -0.73 16.43
C PRO A 220 20.98 -0.13 17.81
N GLN A 221 20.84 1.19 17.92
CA GLN A 221 20.59 1.89 19.18
C GLN A 221 19.10 2.26 19.36
N GLY A 222 18.21 1.78 18.47
CA GLY A 222 16.76 2.01 18.55
C GLY A 222 16.28 3.24 17.79
N GLU A 223 17.17 3.95 17.10
CA GLU A 223 16.82 5.13 16.31
C GLU A 223 16.19 4.82 14.95
N LEU A 224 15.44 5.79 14.42
CA LEU A 224 14.95 5.71 13.05
C LEU A 224 16.13 5.91 12.08
N CYS A 225 16.35 4.95 11.19
CA CYS A 225 17.39 5.05 10.16
C CYS A 225 16.83 4.89 8.76
N ASP A 226 17.55 5.47 7.81
CA ASP A 226 17.26 5.45 6.38
C ASP A 226 18.52 5.14 5.54
N THR A 227 18.29 4.62 4.33
CA THR A 227 19.33 4.33 3.33
C THR A 227 18.68 4.34 1.95
N GLU A 228 19.44 4.65 0.91
CA GLU A 228 18.94 4.72 -0.46
C GLU A 228 19.67 3.76 -1.39
N ILE A 229 18.98 3.31 -2.43
CA ILE A 229 19.59 2.59 -3.55
C ILE A 229 19.09 3.18 -4.87
N PHE A 230 20.02 3.46 -5.79
CA PHE A 230 19.69 3.80 -7.18
C PHE A 230 19.33 2.52 -7.92
N TRP A 231 18.05 2.16 -7.86
CA TRP A 231 17.56 0.88 -8.37
C TRP A 231 17.71 0.77 -9.89
N ALA A 232 17.56 1.89 -10.62
CA ALA A 232 17.68 1.93 -12.08
C ALA A 232 19.10 1.54 -12.59
N ASP A 233 20.14 1.72 -11.78
CA ASP A 233 21.53 1.47 -12.18
C ASP A 233 22.09 0.16 -11.60
N GLY A 234 21.28 -0.63 -10.87
CA GLY A 234 21.76 -1.81 -10.16
C GLY A 234 22.82 -1.49 -9.11
N GLY A 235 22.75 -0.28 -8.52
CA GLY A 235 23.75 0.25 -7.59
C GLY A 235 23.75 -0.44 -6.23
N SER A 236 24.72 -0.09 -5.40
CA SER A 236 24.76 -0.49 -3.98
C SER A 236 23.96 0.48 -3.12
N TRP A 237 23.53 0.02 -1.94
CA TRP A 237 22.94 0.88 -0.92
C TRP A 237 23.93 1.96 -0.48
N THR A 238 23.41 3.16 -0.18
CA THR A 238 24.17 4.20 0.49
C THR A 238 24.46 3.82 1.93
N ASP A 239 25.39 4.54 2.55
CA ASP A 239 25.58 4.46 3.99
C ASP A 239 24.28 4.73 4.73
N MET A 240 24.09 4.03 5.84
CA MET A 240 22.96 4.20 6.74
C MET A 240 23.04 5.57 7.42
N HIS A 241 21.96 6.33 7.34
CA HIS A 241 21.77 7.59 8.05
C HIS A 241 20.77 7.37 9.17
N CYS A 242 21.15 7.69 10.40
CA CYS A 242 20.33 7.47 11.58
C CYS A 242 20.03 8.77 12.30
N ARG A 243 18.78 8.94 12.71
CA ARG A 243 18.30 10.14 13.38
C ARG A 243 18.45 10.03 14.89
N ASP A 244 19.44 10.72 15.43
CA ASP A 244 19.71 10.79 16.87
C ASP A 244 18.58 11.46 17.67
N ASP A 245 17.73 12.25 17.01
CA ASP A 245 16.58 12.92 17.61
C ASP A 245 15.28 12.09 17.58
N ILE A 246 15.30 10.88 17.00
CA ILE A 246 14.15 9.98 16.96
C ILE A 246 14.51 8.61 17.56
N GLU A 247 13.94 8.32 18.73
CA GLU A 247 13.94 6.99 19.32
C GLU A 247 12.64 6.25 18.93
N VAL A 248 12.78 5.08 18.30
CA VAL A 248 11.65 4.21 17.94
C VAL A 248 11.35 3.31 19.13
N PHE A 249 10.09 3.29 19.56
CA PHE A 249 9.67 2.48 20.69
C PHE A 249 9.82 0.99 20.38
N GLN A 250 10.61 0.31 21.23
CA GLN A 250 10.76 -1.14 21.25
C GLN A 250 10.24 -1.67 22.59
N ALA A 251 9.27 -2.58 22.55
CA ALA A 251 8.68 -3.18 23.73
C ALA A 251 8.85 -4.70 23.75
N GLU A 252 8.69 -5.28 24.94
CA GLU A 252 8.61 -6.73 25.14
C GLU A 252 7.42 -7.33 24.37
N VAL A 253 6.29 -6.61 24.32
CA VAL A 253 5.20 -6.90 23.39
C VAL A 253 5.49 -6.17 22.08
N PRO A 254 5.77 -6.89 20.97
CA PRO A 254 6.13 -6.24 19.72
C PRO A 254 5.00 -5.35 19.20
N VAL A 255 5.33 -4.09 18.93
CA VAL A 255 4.52 -3.19 18.11
C VAL A 255 5.00 -3.23 16.66
N ALA A 256 4.16 -2.82 15.73
CA ALA A 256 4.56 -2.75 14.33
C ALA A 256 5.79 -1.84 14.17
N PRO A 257 6.75 -2.24 13.33
CA PRO A 257 7.92 -1.43 13.05
C PRO A 257 7.55 -0.18 12.24
N PRO A 258 8.49 0.78 12.06
CA PRO A 258 8.26 1.94 11.21
C PRO A 258 7.76 1.56 9.81
N ARG A 259 6.78 2.32 9.33
CA ARG A 259 6.20 2.20 7.98
C ARG A 259 6.44 3.49 7.21
N ALA A 260 6.64 3.39 5.90
CA ALA A 260 6.86 4.53 5.03
C ALA A 260 5.91 4.50 3.84
N VAL A 261 5.50 5.68 3.37
CA VAL A 261 4.77 5.89 2.12
C VAL A 261 5.33 7.09 1.37
N ALA A 262 5.38 6.98 0.03
CA ALA A 262 5.65 8.12 -0.84
C ALA A 262 4.33 8.83 -1.16
N LEU A 263 4.34 10.16 -1.03
CA LEU A 263 3.24 11.03 -1.41
C LEU A 263 3.30 11.38 -2.91
N PRO A 264 2.20 11.81 -3.54
CA PRO A 264 2.18 12.19 -4.95
C PRO A 264 3.13 13.34 -5.32
N ASN A 265 3.53 14.17 -4.35
CA ASN A 265 4.52 15.24 -4.56
C ASN A 265 5.98 14.77 -4.44
N GLY A 266 6.23 13.48 -4.17
CA GLY A 266 7.56 12.90 -4.00
C GLY A 266 8.11 12.94 -2.58
N ASP A 267 7.38 13.54 -1.63
CA ASP A 267 7.75 13.49 -0.21
C ASP A 267 7.56 12.08 0.33
N VAL A 268 8.33 11.72 1.35
CA VAL A 268 8.15 10.46 2.09
C VAL A 268 7.68 10.77 3.49
N VAL A 269 6.63 10.07 3.94
CA VAL A 269 6.20 10.11 5.34
C VAL A 269 6.50 8.77 5.98
N VAL A 270 7.14 8.82 7.14
CA VAL A 270 7.39 7.67 8.01
C VAL A 270 6.51 7.78 9.23
N VAL A 271 5.77 6.72 9.54
CA VAL A 271 4.97 6.59 10.77
C VAL A 271 5.56 5.49 11.64
N TYR A 272 5.71 5.76 12.93
CA TYR A 272 6.31 4.84 13.90
C TYR A 272 5.69 5.03 15.29
N TYR A 273 5.89 4.06 16.19
CA TYR A 273 5.56 4.20 17.60
C TYR A 273 6.66 4.97 18.32
N GLU A 274 6.30 6.09 18.95
CA GLU A 274 7.16 6.85 19.87
C GLU A 274 7.06 6.30 21.30
N SER A 275 5.93 5.68 21.63
CA SER A 275 5.73 4.93 22.87
C SER A 275 4.64 3.88 22.64
N TYR A 276 4.32 3.08 23.65
CA TYR A 276 3.20 2.15 23.56
C TYR A 276 1.91 2.85 23.08
N ALA A 277 1.51 3.96 23.70
CA ALA A 277 0.25 4.65 23.40
C ALA A 277 0.37 5.84 22.43
N ARG A 278 1.55 6.11 21.86
CA ARG A 278 1.77 7.27 20.97
C ARG A 278 2.43 6.84 19.67
N ILE A 279 1.89 7.33 18.57
CA ILE A 279 2.54 7.24 17.26
C ILE A 279 3.00 8.64 16.84
N ALA A 280 4.01 8.67 15.99
CA ALA A 280 4.54 9.89 15.42
C ALA A 280 4.74 9.74 13.91
N ALA A 281 4.68 10.87 13.21
CA ALA A 281 4.99 10.98 11.79
C ALA A 281 6.15 11.94 11.60
N THR A 282 7.06 11.61 10.70
CA THR A 282 8.10 12.52 10.20
C THR A 282 8.13 12.47 8.68
N ARG A 283 8.46 13.60 8.05
CA ARG A 283 8.47 13.76 6.60
C ARG A 283 9.87 14.04 6.09
N LEU A 284 10.28 13.34 5.04
CA LEU A 284 11.41 13.69 4.19
C LEU A 284 10.91 14.53 3.02
N HIS A 285 11.35 15.78 2.95
CA HIS A 285 11.09 16.70 1.85
C HIS A 285 12.43 17.21 1.33
N GLU A 286 12.71 16.99 0.04
CA GLU A 286 13.97 17.43 -0.61
C GLU A 286 15.25 17.00 0.15
N GLY A 287 15.25 15.80 0.75
CA GLY A 287 16.39 15.29 1.50
C GLY A 287 16.50 15.81 2.94
N VAL A 288 15.56 16.64 3.38
CA VAL A 288 15.51 17.18 4.75
C VAL A 288 14.36 16.56 5.51
N TRP A 289 14.68 15.97 6.66
CA TRP A 289 13.70 15.41 7.57
C TRP A 289 13.05 16.50 8.45
N SER A 290 11.73 16.42 8.64
CA SER A 290 10.99 17.27 9.56
C SER A 290 11.15 16.81 11.02
N ALA A 291 10.83 17.70 11.95
CA ALA A 291 10.57 17.30 13.33
C ALA A 291 9.37 16.30 13.38
N PRO A 292 9.36 15.34 14.32
CA PRO A 292 8.22 14.46 14.51
C PRO A 292 6.97 15.17 14.99
N GLU A 293 5.83 14.78 14.44
CA GLU A 293 4.50 15.18 14.91
C GLU A 293 3.82 13.98 15.54
N SER A 294 3.46 14.07 16.82
CA SER A 294 2.93 12.92 17.58
C SER A 294 1.46 13.07 17.92
N ILE A 295 0.80 11.93 18.10
CA ILE A 295 -0.57 11.84 18.63
C ILE A 295 -0.67 10.69 19.63
N THR A 296 -1.46 10.89 20.69
CA THR A 296 -1.82 9.84 21.65
C THR A 296 -3.04 9.11 21.13
N LEU A 297 -2.95 7.78 21.04
CA LEU A 297 -4.05 6.93 20.62
C LEU A 297 -5.07 6.77 21.76
N ALA A 298 -6.35 6.91 21.44
CA ALA A 298 -7.42 6.69 22.41
C ALA A 298 -7.53 5.20 22.80
N ASP A 299 -7.41 4.32 21.81
CA ASP A 299 -7.31 2.88 21.99
C ASP A 299 -5.95 2.39 21.47
N GLN A 300 -5.33 1.49 22.22
CA GLN A 300 -4.06 0.90 21.83
C GLN A 300 -4.22 0.09 20.54
N SER A 301 -3.25 0.19 19.63
CA SER A 301 -3.08 -0.72 18.51
C SER A 301 -1.65 -1.25 18.49
N LEU A 302 -1.45 -2.50 18.10
CA LEU A 302 -0.12 -3.09 17.93
C LEU A 302 0.31 -3.14 16.46
N VAL A 303 -0.63 -2.95 15.52
CA VAL A 303 -0.37 -3.12 14.08
C VAL A 303 -0.83 -1.89 13.33
N LEU A 304 0.08 -1.31 12.54
CA LEU A 304 -0.18 -0.18 11.68
C LEU A 304 -0.13 -0.62 10.21
N ALA A 305 -1.14 -0.23 9.45
CA ALA A 305 -1.13 -0.21 7.99
C ALA A 305 -1.07 1.23 7.50
N LEU A 306 -0.34 1.50 6.42
CA LEU A 306 -0.06 2.85 5.97
C LEU A 306 -0.27 2.96 4.47
N THR A 307 -0.96 4.01 4.02
CA THR A 307 -1.04 4.34 2.59
C THR A 307 -1.11 5.85 2.37
N ALA A 308 -0.60 6.32 1.24
CA ALA A 308 -0.85 7.67 0.76
C ALA A 308 -2.21 7.78 0.04
N THR A 309 -2.88 8.91 0.18
CA THR A 309 -4.09 9.24 -0.59
C THR A 309 -3.71 9.91 -1.91
N PRO A 310 -4.59 9.91 -2.93
CA PRO A 310 -4.38 10.72 -4.14
C PRO A 310 -4.18 12.22 -3.87
N ALA A 311 -4.72 12.74 -2.76
CA ALA A 311 -4.64 14.15 -2.40
C ALA A 311 -3.31 14.54 -1.71
N GLY A 312 -2.45 13.58 -1.37
CA GLY A 312 -1.19 13.84 -0.65
C GLY A 312 -1.32 13.80 0.87
N ASP A 313 -2.39 13.19 1.39
CA ASP A 313 -2.50 12.85 2.80
C ASP A 313 -2.00 11.43 3.05
N VAL A 314 -1.87 11.07 4.32
CA VAL A 314 -1.58 9.71 4.76
C VAL A 314 -2.75 9.16 5.55
N ILE A 315 -3.14 7.92 5.26
CA ILE A 315 -4.10 7.15 6.05
C ILE A 315 -3.35 6.05 6.79
N VAL A 316 -3.52 6.04 8.11
CA VAL A 316 -3.06 4.97 9.00
C VAL A 316 -4.25 4.10 9.38
N GLY A 317 -4.26 2.85 8.91
CA GLY A 317 -5.20 1.83 9.36
C GLY A 317 -4.70 1.19 10.65
N MET A 318 -5.57 1.05 11.64
CA MET A 318 -5.24 0.47 12.95
C MET A 318 -6.31 -0.53 13.37
N ALA A 319 -5.89 -1.72 13.80
CA ALA A 319 -6.73 -2.65 14.54
C ALA A 319 -6.47 -2.45 16.03
N ALA A 320 -7.44 -1.90 16.75
CA ALA A 320 -7.28 -1.64 18.18
C ALA A 320 -7.45 -2.91 19.01
N THR A 321 -6.84 -2.92 20.20
CA THR A 321 -6.96 -4.03 21.16
C THR A 321 -8.39 -4.22 21.67
N THR A 322 -9.25 -3.20 21.49
CA THR A 322 -10.69 -3.25 21.76
C THR A 322 -11.48 -4.01 20.69
N GLY A 323 -10.86 -4.33 19.55
CA GLY A 323 -11.50 -4.95 18.39
C GLY A 323 -12.06 -3.95 17.37
N VAL A 324 -11.94 -2.64 17.62
CA VAL A 324 -12.37 -1.62 16.66
C VAL A 324 -11.27 -1.36 15.62
N VAL A 325 -11.64 -1.29 14.35
CA VAL A 325 -10.77 -0.78 13.28
C VAL A 325 -10.96 0.73 13.14
N TYR A 326 -9.85 1.45 13.07
CA TYR A 326 -9.83 2.88 12.84
C TYR A 326 -9.03 3.22 11.58
N ALA A 327 -9.43 4.30 10.91
CA ALA A 327 -8.54 5.06 10.04
C ALA A 327 -8.18 6.38 10.72
N LEU A 328 -6.90 6.73 10.70
CA LEU A 328 -6.42 8.02 11.18
C LEU A 328 -5.74 8.75 10.03
N ARG A 329 -6.12 10.00 9.78
CA ARG A 329 -5.54 10.83 8.72
C ARG A 329 -4.41 11.68 9.28
N TYR A 330 -3.30 11.74 8.56
CA TYR A 330 -2.22 12.70 8.77
C TYR A 330 -2.07 13.55 7.52
N VAL A 331 -2.08 14.87 7.69
CA VAL A 331 -1.92 15.84 6.61
C VAL A 331 -0.60 16.58 6.86
N PRO A 332 0.45 16.35 6.05
CA PRO A 332 1.76 16.94 6.31
C PRO A 332 1.72 18.47 6.42
N GLY A 333 2.28 19.00 7.52
CA GLY A 333 2.27 20.45 7.81
C GLY A 333 0.97 20.99 8.41
N VAL A 334 -0.08 20.17 8.50
CA VAL A 334 -1.32 20.48 9.23
C VAL A 334 -1.42 19.64 10.51
N GLY A 335 -1.04 18.36 10.44
CA GLY A 335 -0.96 17.44 11.57
C GLY A 335 -1.96 16.29 11.50
N TRP A 336 -2.19 15.67 12.65
CA TRP A 336 -3.10 14.53 12.82
C TRP A 336 -4.57 14.97 12.91
N GLY A 337 -5.44 14.28 12.19
CA GLY A 337 -6.89 14.42 12.29
C GLY A 337 -7.50 13.58 13.42
N GLU A 338 -8.82 13.59 13.50
CA GLU A 338 -9.57 12.72 14.43
C GLU A 338 -9.64 11.27 13.90
N PRO A 339 -9.57 10.25 14.78
CA PRO A 339 -9.79 8.86 14.38
C PRO A 339 -11.19 8.62 13.83
N LEU A 340 -11.28 7.97 12.67
CA LEU A 340 -12.51 7.49 12.07
C LEU A 340 -12.75 6.02 12.45
N PRO A 341 -13.75 5.69 13.29
CA PRO A 341 -14.14 4.31 13.51
C PRO A 341 -14.76 3.71 12.25
N ILE A 342 -14.30 2.52 11.87
CA ILE A 342 -14.70 1.83 10.64
C ILE A 342 -15.60 0.63 10.96
N ASP A 343 -15.10 -0.26 11.81
CA ASP A 343 -15.74 -1.55 12.09
C ASP A 343 -15.52 -1.90 13.57
N PRO A 344 -16.57 -2.13 14.37
CA PRO A 344 -16.42 -2.47 15.78
C PRO A 344 -16.02 -3.94 16.03
N ALA A 345 -15.91 -4.77 15.00
CA ALA A 345 -15.79 -6.22 15.13
C ALA A 345 -14.60 -6.80 14.33
N ALA A 346 -13.42 -6.20 14.44
CA ALA A 346 -12.18 -6.82 14.01
C ALA A 346 -11.56 -7.68 15.11
N ASN A 347 -10.67 -8.58 14.70
CA ASN A 347 -9.81 -9.27 15.64
C ASN A 347 -8.73 -8.29 16.11
N PRO A 348 -8.54 -8.10 17.44
CA PRO A 348 -7.58 -7.13 18.00
C PRO A 348 -6.11 -7.43 17.68
N HIS A 349 -5.82 -8.64 17.19
CA HIS A 349 -4.52 -9.09 16.73
C HIS A 349 -4.54 -9.46 15.23
N SER A 350 -5.58 -9.06 14.49
CA SER A 350 -5.62 -9.31 13.06
C SER A 350 -4.47 -8.62 12.34
N ALA A 351 -3.98 -9.29 11.31
CA ALA A 351 -3.22 -8.61 10.29
C ALA A 351 -4.09 -7.51 9.65
N ILE A 352 -3.46 -6.38 9.35
CA ILE A 352 -4.07 -5.24 8.68
C ILE A 352 -3.11 -4.73 7.61
N SER A 353 -3.65 -4.35 6.46
CA SER A 353 -2.90 -3.79 5.35
C SER A 353 -3.70 -2.68 4.68
N ALA A 354 -3.02 -1.73 4.05
CA ALA A 354 -3.64 -0.57 3.43
C ALA A 354 -3.01 -0.33 2.06
N ALA A 355 -3.83 0.13 1.13
CA ALA A 355 -3.41 0.50 -0.21
C ALA A 355 -4.10 1.80 -0.66
N PRO A 356 -3.53 2.51 -1.65
CA PRO A 356 -4.13 3.74 -2.13
C PRO A 356 -5.53 3.47 -2.67
N GLY A 357 -6.47 4.39 -2.43
CA GLY A 357 -7.84 4.24 -2.90
C GLY A 357 -7.94 4.21 -4.44
N ILE A 358 -9.00 3.55 -4.90
CA ILE A 358 -9.47 3.47 -6.29
C ILE A 358 -10.94 3.91 -6.34
N CYS A 359 -11.45 4.23 -7.52
CA CYS A 359 -12.87 4.56 -7.74
C CYS A 359 -13.39 5.75 -6.89
N GLY A 360 -12.52 6.72 -6.64
CA GLY A 360 -12.81 7.88 -5.80
C GLY A 360 -12.67 7.66 -4.30
N ASP A 361 -12.14 6.50 -3.86
CA ASP A 361 -11.74 6.29 -2.48
C ASP A 361 -10.43 7.01 -2.14
N ASP A 362 -10.27 7.40 -0.87
CA ASP A 362 -9.01 7.90 -0.34
C ASP A 362 -8.03 6.74 -0.08
N ALA A 363 -8.54 5.63 0.46
CA ALA A 363 -7.78 4.45 0.84
C ALA A 363 -8.65 3.19 0.85
N LEU A 364 -8.00 2.04 0.64
CA LEU A 364 -8.54 0.73 0.96
C LEU A 364 -7.79 0.15 2.16
N ILE A 365 -8.51 -0.40 3.14
CA ILE A 365 -7.92 -1.05 4.33
C ILE A 365 -8.47 -2.47 4.41
N ALA A 366 -7.59 -3.47 4.31
CA ALA A 366 -7.92 -4.87 4.44
C ALA A 366 -7.54 -5.40 5.82
N TYR A 367 -8.44 -6.16 6.46
CA TYR A 367 -8.24 -6.68 7.82
C TYR A 367 -9.05 -7.96 8.07
N GLY A 368 -8.68 -8.68 9.14
CA GLY A 368 -9.39 -9.87 9.61
C GLY A 368 -10.50 -9.49 10.60
N ALA A 369 -11.73 -9.95 10.35
CA ALA A 369 -12.83 -9.79 11.29
C ALA A 369 -12.63 -10.66 12.54
N GLY A 370 -13.25 -10.25 13.65
CA GLY A 370 -13.42 -11.09 14.82
C GLY A 370 -14.57 -12.08 14.63
N GLY A 371 -14.46 -13.28 15.20
CA GLY A 371 -15.51 -14.30 15.10
C GLY A 371 -14.95 -15.72 15.09
N ILE A 372 -15.85 -16.70 15.00
CA ILE A 372 -15.51 -18.13 14.86
C ILE A 372 -15.07 -18.43 13.41
N ASP A 373 -15.72 -17.79 12.44
CA ASP A 373 -15.32 -17.81 11.04
C ASP A 373 -14.45 -16.59 10.76
N GLY A 374 -13.21 -16.81 10.29
CA GLY A 374 -12.30 -15.72 9.97
C GLY A 374 -12.70 -15.05 8.66
N GLU A 375 -13.34 -13.89 8.71
CA GLU A 375 -13.65 -13.11 7.51
C GLU A 375 -12.50 -12.17 7.16
N ILE A 376 -12.26 -11.98 5.85
CA ILE A 376 -11.46 -10.88 5.32
C ILE A 376 -12.42 -9.78 4.91
N ARG A 377 -12.23 -8.61 5.50
CA ARG A 377 -13.01 -7.41 5.19
C ARG A 377 -12.12 -6.37 4.56
N VAL A 378 -12.71 -5.58 3.66
CA VAL A 378 -12.09 -4.39 3.09
C VAL A 378 -12.98 -3.20 3.41
N ALA A 379 -12.38 -2.19 4.02
CA ALA A 379 -12.98 -0.89 4.21
C ALA A 379 -12.54 0.08 3.11
N ARG A 380 -13.50 0.78 2.53
CA ARG A 380 -13.32 1.82 1.52
C ARG A 380 -13.51 3.17 2.19
N VAL A 381 -12.42 3.91 2.38
CA VAL A 381 -12.41 5.17 3.13
C VAL A 381 -12.64 6.34 2.18
N ARG A 382 -13.60 7.20 2.49
CA ARG A 382 -13.96 8.40 1.71
C ARG A 382 -14.25 9.56 2.66
N GLY A 383 -13.29 10.48 2.76
CA GLY A 383 -13.36 11.62 3.68
C GLY A 383 -13.51 11.16 5.13
N GLY A 384 -14.62 11.54 5.76
CA GLY A 384 -14.95 11.19 7.15
C GLY A 384 -15.87 9.97 7.30
N ALA A 385 -15.95 9.09 6.30
CA ALA A 385 -16.78 7.89 6.32
C ALA A 385 -16.07 6.70 5.69
N ALA A 386 -16.54 5.49 6.01
CA ALA A 386 -16.05 4.25 5.43
C ALA A 386 -17.21 3.29 5.13
N GLU A 387 -17.03 2.47 4.09
CA GLU A 387 -17.92 1.35 3.75
C GLU A 387 -17.16 0.04 3.84
N VAL A 388 -17.73 -0.97 4.49
CA VAL A 388 -17.07 -2.26 4.74
C VAL A 388 -17.74 -3.36 3.93
N ALA A 389 -16.93 -4.20 3.27
CA ALA A 389 -17.39 -5.39 2.57
C ALA A 389 -16.56 -6.62 2.98
N THR A 390 -17.23 -7.76 3.20
CA THR A 390 -16.56 -9.06 3.35
C THR A 390 -16.17 -9.62 1.98
N VAL A 391 -14.87 -9.76 1.73
CA VAL A 391 -14.30 -10.15 0.43
C VAL A 391 -13.82 -11.60 0.38
N ALA A 392 -13.54 -12.23 1.52
CA ALA A 392 -13.24 -13.65 1.64
C ALA A 392 -13.60 -14.15 3.04
N SER A 393 -13.68 -15.47 3.21
CA SER A 393 -13.96 -16.11 4.50
C SER A 393 -13.19 -17.43 4.59
N PHE A 394 -12.55 -17.64 5.74
CA PHE A 394 -11.96 -18.90 6.16
C PHE A 394 -12.95 -19.69 7.01
N THR A 395 -12.83 -21.01 6.97
CA THR A 395 -13.56 -21.90 7.88
C THR A 395 -12.67 -22.18 9.09
N GLU A 396 -13.09 -21.75 10.28
CA GLU A 396 -12.41 -22.06 11.57
C GLU A 396 -10.93 -21.60 11.67
N GLU A 397 -10.48 -20.66 10.84
CA GLU A 397 -9.11 -20.14 10.87
C GLU A 397 -9.09 -18.61 10.90
N ILE A 398 -8.19 -18.03 11.70
CA ILE A 398 -7.93 -16.59 11.74
C ILE A 398 -6.73 -16.31 10.82
N PRO A 399 -6.84 -15.36 9.88
CA PRO A 399 -5.74 -15.05 8.97
C PRO A 399 -4.50 -14.58 9.72
N GLY A 400 -3.37 -15.25 9.50
CA GLY A 400 -2.07 -14.88 10.08
C GLY A 400 -1.43 -13.67 9.39
N GLN A 401 -1.83 -13.40 8.14
CA GLN A 401 -1.32 -12.27 7.37
C GLN A 401 -2.35 -11.78 6.35
N ILE A 402 -2.36 -10.48 6.05
CA ILE A 402 -3.18 -9.85 5.01
C ILE A 402 -2.31 -8.85 4.25
N SER A 403 -2.43 -8.82 2.93
CA SER A 403 -1.81 -7.83 2.05
C SER A 403 -2.84 -7.34 1.02
N ILE A 404 -2.84 -6.04 0.74
CA ILE A 404 -3.68 -5.42 -0.27
C ILE A 404 -2.83 -4.55 -1.19
N THR A 405 -3.15 -4.54 -2.47
CA THR A 405 -2.52 -3.68 -3.46
C THR A 405 -3.54 -3.23 -4.47
N THR A 406 -3.40 -2.00 -4.95
CA THR A 406 -4.27 -1.41 -5.96
C THR A 406 -3.51 -1.13 -7.24
N ARG A 407 -4.22 -1.23 -8.36
CA ARG A 407 -3.80 -0.77 -9.67
C ARG A 407 -4.66 0.42 -10.05
N ARG A 408 -4.01 1.53 -10.37
CA ARG A 408 -4.64 2.71 -10.95
C ARG A 408 -4.56 2.63 -12.48
N PRO A 409 -5.39 3.37 -13.22
CA PRO A 409 -5.25 3.47 -14.66
C PRO A 409 -3.84 3.99 -14.96
N SER A 410 -3.10 3.29 -15.81
CA SER A 410 -1.87 3.86 -16.36
C SER A 410 -2.27 5.18 -17.05
N PRO A 411 -1.57 6.30 -16.80
CA PRO A 411 -1.69 7.44 -17.71
C PRO A 411 -1.31 6.91 -19.08
N SER A 412 -2.28 6.87 -20.00
CA SER A 412 -2.06 6.33 -21.35
C SER A 412 -0.81 6.97 -21.97
N PRO A 413 0.00 6.19 -22.72
CA PRO A 413 1.26 6.67 -23.31
C PRO A 413 1.07 7.83 -24.28
#